data_AF-A0A7S3T8A8-F1
#
_entry.id   AF-A0A7S3T8A8-F1
#
_cell.length_a   1.000
_cell.length_b   1.000
_cell.length_c   1.000
_cell.angle_alpha   90.00
_cell.angle_beta   90.00
_cell.angle_gamma   90.00
#
_symmetry.space_group_name_H-M   'P 1'
#
loop_
_entity.id
_entity.type
_entity.pdbx_description
1 polymer ?
#
loop_
_entity_poly.entity_id
_entity_poly.type
_entity_poly.pdbx_seq_one_letter_code
_entity_poly.pdbx_strand_id
1 'polypeptide(L)'
;GIAICLECAGAHRRLGTHLSKVRSLELDTRQWSSVQVGIMCRLGNRVANQIWAPQSSDTSASRLGPDASPGEREAHVRAKYQERSFVSGNDPLIIGALHRAAAEDDVAALAALLARGANVEEEARETERVIDRQKGASGGPLEVASQSTSTME
;
A
#
# COMPACT_ATOMS: atom_id res chain seq x y z
N GLY A 1 5.94 7.09 -5.14
CA GLY A 1 6.29 8.31 -5.87
C GLY A 1 7.43 9.00 -5.18
N ILE A 2 8.66 8.81 -5.69
CA ILE A 2 9.89 9.37 -5.13
C ILE A 2 10.74 9.96 -6.25
N ALA A 3 11.55 10.95 -5.95
CA ALA A 3 12.61 11.45 -6.82
C ALA A 3 13.96 10.90 -6.35
N ILE A 4 14.75 10.40 -7.29
CA ILE A 4 16.05 9.78 -7.02
C ILE A 4 17.07 10.30 -8.03
N CYS A 5 18.35 10.26 -7.67
CA CYS A 5 19.43 10.61 -8.60
C CYS A 5 19.58 9.56 -9.72
N LEU A 6 20.39 9.90 -10.73
CA LEU A 6 20.59 9.06 -11.91
C LEU A 6 21.21 7.70 -11.55
N GLU A 7 22.12 7.67 -10.58
CA GLU A 7 22.80 6.45 -10.13
C GLU A 7 21.82 5.50 -9.41
N CYS A 8 21.00 6.05 -8.50
CA CYS A 8 19.93 5.31 -7.83
C CYS A 8 18.86 4.83 -8.83
N ALA A 9 18.55 5.63 -9.86
CA ALA A 9 17.66 5.21 -10.94
C ALA A 9 18.19 3.97 -11.67
N GLY A 10 19.50 3.81 -11.83
CA GLY A 10 20.14 2.59 -12.32
C GLY A 10 19.81 1.36 -11.46
N ALA A 11 19.98 1.46 -10.14
CA ALA A 11 19.65 0.38 -9.21
C ALA A 11 18.15 0.03 -9.22
N HIS A 12 17.28 1.04 -9.24
CA HIS A 12 15.82 0.86 -9.30
C HIS A 12 15.37 0.16 -10.59
N ARG A 13 16.02 0.40 -11.74
CA ARG A 13 15.69 -0.31 -12.99
C ARG A 13 16.00 -1.81 -12.89
N ARG A 14 17.07 -2.19 -12.18
CA ARG A 14 17.47 -3.60 -12.01
C ARG A 14 16.53 -4.42 -11.13
N LEU A 15 15.69 -3.77 -10.31
CA LEU A 15 14.60 -4.45 -9.59
C LEU A 15 13.50 -4.97 -10.54
N GLY A 16 13.34 -4.38 -11.71
CA GLY A 16 12.27 -4.69 -12.64
C GLY A 16 10.96 -3.93 -12.37
N THR A 17 10.08 -3.92 -13.38
CA THR A 17 8.87 -3.08 -13.44
C THR A 17 7.76 -3.49 -12.49
N HIS A 18 7.81 -4.72 -11.96
CA HIS A 18 6.90 -5.22 -10.94
C HIS A 18 7.15 -4.58 -9.57
N LEU A 19 8.37 -4.07 -9.32
CA LEU A 19 8.72 -3.36 -8.08
C LEU A 19 8.89 -1.85 -8.30
N SER A 20 9.57 -1.45 -9.38
CA SER A 20 9.92 -0.05 -9.61
C SER A 20 9.69 0.37 -11.05
N LYS A 21 8.92 1.44 -11.25
CA LYS A 21 8.67 2.07 -12.55
C LYS A 21 9.41 3.40 -12.59
N VAL A 22 10.56 3.42 -13.25
CA VAL A 22 11.45 4.59 -13.31
C VAL A 22 11.13 5.44 -14.54
N ARG A 23 11.02 6.77 -14.35
CA ARG A 23 10.83 7.77 -15.42
C ARG A 23 11.70 8.99 -15.13
N SER A 24 12.25 9.58 -16.18
CA SER A 24 12.98 10.85 -16.12
C SER A 24 12.01 12.02 -16.04
N LEU A 25 12.27 12.97 -15.15
CA LEU A 25 11.48 14.21 -15.05
C LEU A 25 11.69 15.12 -16.27
N GLU A 26 12.85 15.03 -16.93
CA GLU A 26 13.23 15.89 -18.05
C GLU A 26 13.03 15.20 -19.41
N LEU A 27 13.37 13.91 -19.50
CA LEU A 27 13.38 13.19 -20.78
C LEU A 27 12.05 12.48 -21.08
N ASP A 28 11.26 12.11 -20.05
CA ASP A 28 10.01 11.35 -20.23
C ASP A 28 8.75 12.22 -20.09
N THR A 29 8.83 13.52 -20.39
CA THR A 29 7.74 14.51 -20.15
C THR A 29 6.39 14.12 -20.74
N ARG A 30 6.35 13.37 -21.85
CA ARG A 30 5.11 12.89 -22.49
C ARG A 30 4.54 11.60 -21.89
N GLN A 31 5.28 10.92 -21.03
CA GLN A 31 4.86 9.63 -20.45
C GLN A 31 4.15 9.79 -19.09
N TRP A 32 4.15 11.00 -18.52
CA TRP A 32 3.54 11.28 -17.22
C TRP A 32 2.03 11.45 -17.36
N SER A 33 1.26 10.61 -16.67
CA SER A 33 -0.18 10.79 -16.52
C SER A 33 -0.50 11.67 -15.31
N SER A 34 -1.67 12.33 -15.32
CA SER A 34 -2.13 13.14 -14.17
C SER A 34 -2.19 12.36 -12.86
N VAL A 35 -2.53 11.06 -12.93
CA VAL A 35 -2.53 10.16 -11.77
C VAL A 35 -1.12 9.95 -11.23
N GLN A 36 -0.14 9.72 -12.11
CA GLN A 36 1.26 9.55 -11.70
C GLN A 36 1.79 10.83 -11.05
N VAL A 37 1.52 11.99 -11.65
CA VAL A 37 1.89 13.29 -11.08
C VAL A 37 1.24 13.49 -9.70
N GLY A 38 -0.05 13.19 -9.56
CA GLY A 38 -0.76 13.26 -8.28
C GLY A 38 -0.12 12.39 -7.19
N ILE A 39 0.26 11.15 -7.50
CA ILE A 39 0.97 10.25 -6.58
C ILE A 39 2.34 10.82 -6.21
N MET A 40 3.07 11.40 -7.17
CA MET A 40 4.37 12.03 -6.90
C MET A 40 4.23 13.22 -5.94
N CYS A 41 3.22 14.07 -6.13
CA CYS A 41 2.95 15.23 -5.29
C CYS A 41 2.50 14.86 -3.87
N ARG A 42 1.67 13.83 -3.71
CA ARG A 42 1.12 13.42 -2.41
C ARG A 42 2.12 12.64 -1.55
N LEU A 43 2.97 11.80 -2.17
CA LEU A 43 4.01 11.06 -1.44
C LEU A 43 5.29 11.87 -1.30
N GLY A 44 6.02 12.04 -2.41
CA GLY A 44 7.37 12.60 -2.39
C GLY A 44 8.36 11.84 -1.48
N ASN A 45 9.60 12.33 -1.43
CA ASN A 45 10.66 11.67 -0.68
C ASN A 45 10.45 11.72 0.84
N ARG A 46 9.85 12.80 1.35
CA ARG A 46 9.64 12.98 2.80
C ARG A 46 8.72 11.89 3.36
N VAL A 47 7.52 11.73 2.78
CA VAL A 47 6.56 10.70 3.23
C VAL A 47 7.10 9.30 2.93
N ALA A 48 7.69 9.08 1.75
CA ALA A 48 8.26 7.79 1.42
C ALA A 48 9.38 7.37 2.39
N ASN A 49 10.22 8.30 2.85
CA ASN A 49 11.25 7.97 3.83
C ASN A 49 10.67 7.64 5.20
N GLN A 50 9.55 8.24 5.61
CA GLN A 50 8.86 7.83 6.85
C GLN A 50 8.34 6.39 6.78
N ILE A 51 7.93 5.93 5.59
CA ILE A 51 7.45 4.57 5.35
C ILE A 51 8.60 3.57 5.27
N TRP A 52 9.60 3.87 4.44
CA TRP A 52 10.63 2.92 4.02
C TRP A 52 11.96 3.07 4.79
N ALA A 53 12.08 4.08 5.65
CA ALA A 53 13.25 4.33 6.51
C ALA A 53 12.81 4.97 7.84
N PRO A 54 11.94 4.31 8.62
CA PRO A 54 11.49 4.83 9.91
C PRO A 54 12.70 5.06 10.83
N GLN A 55 12.66 6.11 11.65
CA GLN A 55 13.81 6.63 12.43
C GLN A 55 14.55 5.58 13.28
N SER A 56 13.95 4.43 13.58
CA SER A 56 14.60 3.31 14.29
C SER A 56 15.68 2.59 13.47
N SER A 57 15.77 2.78 12.15
CA SER A 57 16.85 2.26 11.30
C SER A 57 17.93 3.31 10.96
N ASP A 58 17.84 4.50 11.56
CA ASP A 58 18.70 5.65 11.29
C ASP A 58 20.05 5.55 12.04
N THR A 59 20.77 4.45 11.86
CA THR A 59 22.22 4.46 12.10
C THR A 59 22.89 5.13 10.90
N SER A 60 23.92 5.95 11.13
CA SER A 60 24.67 6.62 10.04
C SER A 60 25.20 5.63 8.99
N ALA A 61 25.33 4.35 9.34
CA ALA A 61 25.72 3.25 8.47
C ALA A 61 24.64 2.82 7.45
N SER A 62 23.36 3.13 7.66
CA SER A 62 22.27 2.72 6.74
C SER A 62 22.02 3.73 5.61
N ARG A 63 22.51 4.98 5.75
CA ARG A 63 22.40 6.02 4.72
C ARG A 63 23.58 5.95 3.75
N LEU A 64 23.27 5.75 2.46
CA LEU A 64 24.27 5.85 1.41
C LEU A 64 24.72 7.30 1.20
N GLY A 65 26.03 7.50 1.14
CA GLY A 65 26.63 8.76 0.72
C GLY A 65 26.49 8.99 -0.79
N PRO A 66 26.76 10.22 -1.27
CA PRO A 66 26.73 10.55 -2.69
C PRO A 66 27.77 9.77 -3.50
N ASP A 67 28.87 9.36 -2.88
CA ASP A 67 29.99 8.64 -3.53
C ASP A 67 29.89 7.12 -3.40
N ALA A 68 28.76 6.59 -2.92
CA ALA A 68 28.53 5.15 -2.83
C ALA A 68 28.83 4.48 -4.17
N SER A 69 29.29 3.24 -4.16
CA SER A 69 29.49 2.46 -5.37
C SER A 69 28.15 2.02 -5.99
N PRO A 70 28.13 1.62 -7.28
CA PRO A 70 26.95 1.03 -7.90
C PRO A 70 26.43 -0.21 -7.16
N GLY A 71 27.33 -1.03 -6.59
CA GLY A 71 26.99 -2.23 -5.83
C GLY A 71 26.33 -1.92 -4.49
N GLU A 72 26.85 -0.95 -3.73
CA GLU A 72 26.24 -0.49 -2.48
C GLU A 72 24.85 0.09 -2.70
N ARG A 73 24.67 0.88 -3.78
CA ARG A 73 23.34 1.39 -4.17
C ARG A 73 22.35 0.26 -4.44
N GLU A 74 22.78 -0.77 -5.17
CA GLU A 74 21.93 -1.91 -5.49
C GLU A 74 21.52 -2.68 -4.25
N ALA A 75 22.50 -3.01 -3.39
CA ALA A 75 22.24 -3.72 -2.14
C ALA A 75 21.24 -2.95 -1.25
N HIS A 76 21.44 -1.64 -1.09
CA HIS A 76 20.54 -0.80 -0.30
C HIS A 76 19.14 -0.71 -0.91
N VAL A 77 19.02 -0.51 -2.22
CA VAL A 77 17.72 -0.42 -2.92
C VAL A 77 16.97 -1.74 -2.84
N ARG A 78 17.66 -2.88 -2.96
CA ARG A 78 17.05 -4.21 -2.79
C ARG A 78 16.57 -4.44 -1.36
N ALA A 79 17.42 -4.16 -0.37
CA ALA A 79 17.04 -4.25 1.05
C ALA A 79 15.81 -3.39 1.37
N LYS A 80 15.74 -2.18 0.79
CA LYS A 80 14.65 -1.24 1.04
C LYS A 80 13.33 -1.66 0.41
N TYR A 81 13.31 -1.96 -0.89
CA TYR A 81 12.06 -2.09 -1.65
C TYR A 81 11.67 -3.53 -1.99
N GLN A 82 12.64 -4.44 -2.12
CA GLN A 82 12.39 -5.84 -2.45
C GLN A 82 12.25 -6.69 -1.18
N GLU A 83 13.23 -6.60 -0.28
CA GLU A 83 13.25 -7.36 0.97
C GLU A 83 12.41 -6.69 2.07
N ARG A 84 12.15 -5.38 1.92
CA ARG A 84 11.35 -4.57 2.85
C ARG A 84 11.94 -4.57 4.27
N SER A 85 13.26 -4.69 4.39
CA SER A 85 13.99 -4.92 5.64
C SER A 85 13.86 -3.79 6.68
N PHE A 86 13.37 -2.62 6.27
CA PHE A 86 13.18 -1.46 7.15
C PHE A 86 11.71 -1.23 7.53
N VAL A 87 10.80 -2.09 7.07
CA VAL A 87 9.37 -1.97 7.31
C VAL A 87 8.96 -3.12 8.24
N SER A 88 8.56 -2.81 9.47
CA SER A 88 8.10 -3.84 10.41
C SER A 88 6.73 -4.39 9.99
N GLY A 89 6.66 -5.70 9.75
CA GLY A 89 5.47 -6.38 9.25
C GLY A 89 4.90 -7.38 10.25
N ASN A 90 3.67 -7.14 10.71
CA ASN A 90 2.44 -7.85 10.33
C ASN A 90 1.40 -7.43 11.36
N ASP A 91 0.67 -6.35 11.09
CA ASP A 91 -0.44 -5.98 11.96
C ASP A 91 -1.68 -6.72 11.48
N PRO A 92 -2.29 -7.63 12.28
CA PRO A 92 -3.52 -8.32 11.90
C PRO A 92 -4.69 -7.36 11.65
N LEU A 93 -4.56 -6.07 11.99
CA LEU A 93 -5.53 -5.01 11.68
C LEU A 93 -5.42 -4.42 10.25
N ILE A 94 -4.60 -5.00 9.37
CA ILE A 94 -4.55 -4.58 7.96
C ILE A 94 -5.91 -4.74 7.28
N ILE A 95 -6.69 -5.75 7.68
CA ILE A 95 -8.03 -6.01 7.14
C ILE A 95 -8.98 -4.88 7.53
N GLY A 96 -9.47 -4.15 6.53
CA GLY A 96 -10.29 -2.96 6.61
C GLY A 96 -9.49 -1.65 6.61
N ALA A 97 -8.19 -1.66 6.93
CA ALA A 97 -7.36 -0.45 6.91
C ALA A 97 -7.08 0.00 5.48
N LEU A 98 -6.88 -0.94 4.55
CA LEU A 98 -6.67 -0.61 3.13
C LEU A 98 -7.94 0.02 2.53
N HIS A 99 -9.12 -0.52 2.87
CA HIS A 99 -10.40 0.01 2.42
C HIS A 99 -10.70 1.40 2.97
N ARG A 100 -10.45 1.66 4.26
CA ARG A 100 -10.62 3.01 4.83
C ARG A 100 -9.68 4.02 4.18
N ALA A 101 -8.39 3.70 4.06
CA ALA A 101 -7.42 4.57 3.42
C ALA A 101 -7.79 4.87 1.96
N ALA A 102 -8.34 3.88 1.23
CA ALA A 102 -8.87 4.09 -0.12
C ALA A 102 -10.10 5.00 -0.15
N ALA A 103 -11.06 4.81 0.77
CA ALA A 103 -12.26 5.62 0.87
C ALA A 103 -11.96 7.10 1.21
N GLU A 104 -10.86 7.35 1.92
CA GLU A 104 -10.41 8.67 2.35
C GLU A 104 -9.42 9.34 1.36
N ASP A 105 -9.08 8.70 0.24
CA ASP A 105 -8.01 9.13 -0.69
C ASP A 105 -6.65 9.36 0.00
N ASP A 106 -6.38 8.63 1.09
CA ASP A 106 -5.11 8.70 1.83
C ASP A 106 -4.03 7.84 1.15
N VAL A 107 -3.41 8.43 0.13
CA VAL A 107 -2.32 7.82 -0.64
C VAL A 107 -1.13 7.44 0.25
N ALA A 108 -0.87 8.19 1.33
CA ALA A 108 0.24 7.91 2.23
C ALA A 108 -0.02 6.66 3.07
N ALA A 109 -1.22 6.54 3.64
CA ALA A 109 -1.64 5.35 4.36
C ALA A 109 -1.69 4.12 3.45
N LEU A 110 -2.23 4.25 2.23
CA LEU A 110 -2.22 3.17 1.23
C LEU A 110 -0.79 2.70 0.94
N ALA A 111 0.14 3.63 0.68
CA ALA A 111 1.54 3.30 0.41
C ALA A 111 2.21 2.61 1.60
N ALA A 112 1.92 3.04 2.84
CA ALA A 112 2.45 2.44 4.05
C ALA A 112 1.93 1.00 4.25
N LEU A 113 0.63 0.78 4.06
CA LEU A 113 0.01 -0.54 4.18
C LEU A 113 0.57 -1.52 3.15
N LEU A 114 0.70 -1.10 1.89
CA LEU A 114 1.30 -1.91 0.84
C LEU A 114 2.77 -2.25 1.13
N ALA A 115 3.55 -1.28 1.65
CA ALA A 115 4.93 -1.51 2.06
C ALA A 115 5.04 -2.55 3.19
N ARG A 116 4.05 -2.58 4.09
CA ARG A 116 3.96 -3.56 5.20
C ARG A 116 3.45 -4.94 4.78
N GLY A 117 3.10 -5.12 3.51
CA GLY A 117 2.66 -6.40 2.96
C GLY A 117 1.15 -6.60 2.85
N ALA A 118 0.35 -5.53 2.99
CA ALA A 118 -1.08 -5.62 2.70
C ALA A 118 -1.34 -6.18 1.30
N ASN A 119 -2.21 -7.18 1.20
CA ASN A 119 -2.56 -7.83 -0.05
C ASN A 119 -3.94 -7.36 -0.51
N VAL A 120 -3.97 -6.59 -1.59
CA VAL A 120 -5.20 -6.02 -2.17
C VAL A 120 -6.20 -7.10 -2.56
N GLU A 121 -5.74 -8.23 -3.11
CA GLU A 121 -6.61 -9.32 -3.56
C GLU A 121 -7.19 -10.12 -2.40
N GLU A 122 -6.44 -10.24 -1.31
CA GLU A 122 -6.93 -10.86 -0.08
C GLU A 122 -7.98 -9.98 0.60
N GLU A 123 -7.72 -8.68 0.66
CA GLU A 123 -8.64 -7.68 1.21
C GLU A 123 -9.98 -7.65 0.44
N ALA A 124 -9.91 -7.67 -0.90
CA ALA A 124 -11.08 -7.70 -1.76
C ALA A 124 -11.93 -8.95 -1.52
N ARG A 125 -11.29 -10.13 -1.49
CA ARG A 125 -11.97 -11.41 -1.21
C ARG A 125 -12.62 -11.43 0.17
N GLU A 126 -11.96 -10.90 1.19
CA GLU A 126 -12.54 -10.85 2.54
C GLU A 126 -13.75 -9.93 2.60
N THR A 127 -13.69 -8.80 1.89
CA THR A 127 -14.81 -7.87 1.82
C THR A 127 -16.02 -8.47 1.12
N GLU A 128 -15.81 -9.21 0.02
CA GLU A 128 -16.87 -9.96 -0.64
C GLU A 128 -17.52 -10.99 0.31
N ARG A 129 -16.71 -11.74 1.09
CA ARG A 129 -17.23 -12.70 2.09
C ARG A 129 -18.06 -12.01 3.17
N VAL A 130 -17.64 -10.85 3.65
CA VAL A 130 -18.39 -10.09 4.68
C VAL A 130 -19.74 -9.62 4.12
N ILE A 131 -19.76 -9.11 2.89
CA ILE A 131 -21.00 -8.70 2.20
C ILE A 131 -21.95 -9.88 2.04
N ASP A 132 -21.45 -11.05 1.64
CA ASP A 132 -22.27 -12.25 1.46
C ASP A 132 -22.86 -12.78 2.78
N ARG A 133 -22.07 -12.76 3.87
CA ARG A 133 -22.57 -13.11 5.22
C ARG A 133 -23.69 -12.16 5.68
N GLN A 134 -23.54 -10.85 5.43
CA GLN A 134 -24.55 -9.86 5.81
C GLN A 134 -25.85 -10.04 5.01
N LYS A 135 -25.76 -10.34 3.71
CA LYS A 135 -26.94 -10.65 2.88
C LYS A 135 -27.66 -11.91 3.35
N GLY A 136 -26.92 -12.95 3.74
CA GLY A 136 -27.49 -14.19 4.30
C GLY A 136 -28.18 -13.99 5.65
N ALA A 137 -27.71 -13.07 6.48
CA ALA A 137 -28.33 -12.75 7.78
C ALA A 137 -29.63 -11.93 7.65
N SER A 138 -29.79 -11.14 6.59
CA SER A 138 -30.99 -10.34 6.33
C SER A 138 -32.17 -11.10 5.67
N GLY A 139 -32.00 -12.39 5.35
CA GLY A 139 -32.95 -13.20 4.58
C GLY A 139 -33.78 -14.22 5.36
N GLY A 140 -33.89 -14.11 6.69
CA GLY A 140 -34.75 -15.00 7.49
C GLY A 140 -36.24 -14.74 7.20
N PRO A 141 -37.10 -15.77 7.05
CA PRO A 141 -38.53 -15.55 6.79
C PRO A 141 -39.15 -14.75 7.94
N LEU A 142 -39.89 -13.68 7.59
CA LEU A 142 -40.85 -13.06 8.50
C LEU A 142 -41.94 -14.08 8.81
N GLU A 143 -41.83 -14.76 9.94
CA GLU A 143 -42.86 -15.64 10.46
C GLU A 143 -44.04 -14.76 10.89
N VAL A 144 -45.04 -14.65 10.02
CA VAL A 144 -46.30 -13.96 10.31
C VAL A 144 -47.01 -14.79 11.38
N ALA A 145 -46.96 -14.32 12.62
CA ALA A 145 -47.70 -14.92 13.73
C ALA A 145 -49.21 -14.85 13.41
N SER A 146 -49.78 -15.97 12.98
CA SER A 146 -51.22 -16.17 12.86
C SER A 146 -51.83 -16.30 14.26
N GLN A 147 -52.30 -15.18 14.79
CA GLN A 147 -53.11 -15.18 16.00
C GLN A 147 -54.46 -15.84 15.66
N SER A 148 -54.63 -17.06 16.13
CA SER A 148 -55.91 -17.77 16.17
C SER A 148 -56.74 -17.16 17.30
N THR A 149 -57.72 -16.32 16.95
CA THR A 149 -58.73 -15.86 17.89
C THR A 149 -59.70 -17.01 18.17
N SER A 150 -59.47 -17.70 19.28
CA SER A 150 -60.47 -18.53 19.96
C SER A 150 -61.41 -17.60 20.73
N THR A 151 -62.62 -17.40 20.23
CA THR A 151 -63.74 -16.88 21.02
C THR A 151 -64.49 -18.07 21.61
N MET A 152 -64.35 -18.25 22.92
CA MET A 152 -65.35 -18.91 23.75
C MET A 152 -66.54 -17.97 23.94
N GLU A 153 -67.71 -18.59 24.12
CA GLU A 153 -69.05 -18.04 24.39
C GLU A 153 -69.99 -17.87 23.19
#